data_AF-A0A7K0BQ62-F1
#
_entry.id   AF-A0A7K0BQ62-F1
#
_cell.length_a   1.000
_cell.length_b   1.000
_cell.length_c   1.000
_cell.angle_alpha   90.00
_cell.angle_beta   90.00
_cell.angle_gamma   90.00
#
_symmetry.space_group_name_H-M   'P 1'
#
loop_
_entity.id
_entity.type
_entity.pdbx_description
1 polymer ?
#
loop_
_entity_poly.entity_id
_entity_poly.type
_entity_poly.pdbx_seq_one_letter_code
_entity_poly.pdbx_strand_id
1 'polypeptide(L)'
;MKKDALLDAAESLLFEHGTQALTLAAVADRAGVSKGGLLYHFPTKEALVTAMVARVIAEFDELIASFDDGTPGGYDRAYVEATFEILTGEARAYRRWSAITAAAGDPELAAPLNEAMARWHGHPKGHEPCGEDPCGEDPTGGDPVGSMVVRLAAEGLWEVVSHAPELYDRAQLEAVKQRLLSLLTR
;
A
#
# COMPACT_ATOMS: atom_id res chain seq x y z
N MET A 1 -4.72 -26.23 -2.79
CA MET A 1 -4.94 -24.99 -3.57
C MET A 1 -4.01 -23.91 -3.05
N LYS A 2 -3.57 -22.96 -3.88
CA LYS A 2 -2.64 -21.92 -3.43
C LYS A 2 -3.40 -20.81 -2.71
N LYS A 3 -2.91 -20.42 -1.52
CA LYS A 3 -3.41 -19.31 -0.68
C LYS A 3 -3.73 -18.05 -1.50
N ASP A 4 -2.92 -17.77 -2.52
CA ASP A 4 -3.05 -16.58 -3.38
C ASP A 4 -4.35 -16.54 -4.18
N ALA A 5 -4.89 -17.68 -4.62
CA ALA A 5 -6.14 -17.72 -5.36
C ALA A 5 -7.35 -17.31 -4.49
N LEU A 6 -7.30 -17.63 -3.20
CA LEU A 6 -8.31 -17.20 -2.23
C LEU A 6 -8.21 -15.69 -1.98
N LEU A 7 -6.99 -15.16 -1.86
CA LEU A 7 -6.76 -13.72 -1.71
C LEU A 7 -7.22 -12.94 -2.96
N ASP A 8 -6.94 -13.45 -4.15
CA ASP A 8 -7.39 -12.86 -5.42
C ASP A 8 -8.92 -12.82 -5.52
N ALA A 9 -9.59 -13.92 -5.12
CA ALA A 9 -11.05 -13.97 -5.06
C ALA A 9 -11.61 -12.98 -4.01
N ALA A 10 -10.96 -12.87 -2.85
CA ALA A 10 -11.38 -11.95 -1.80
C ALA A 10 -11.27 -10.48 -2.24
N GLU A 11 -10.13 -10.07 -2.79
CA GLU A 11 -9.91 -8.71 -3.30
C GLU A 11 -10.83 -8.34 -4.44
N SER A 12 -11.11 -9.28 -5.35
CA SER A 12 -12.07 -9.03 -6.44
C SER A 12 -13.48 -8.82 -5.90
N LEU A 13 -13.87 -9.54 -4.84
CA LEU A 13 -15.19 -9.35 -4.20
C LEU A 13 -15.29 -7.97 -3.58
N LEU A 14 -14.22 -7.59 -2.90
CA LEU A 14 -14.13 -6.34 -2.18
C LEU A 14 -14.16 -5.14 -3.12
N PHE A 15 -13.44 -5.23 -4.24
CA PHE A 15 -13.44 -4.22 -5.28
C PHE A 15 -14.79 -4.11 -6.01
N GLU A 16 -15.41 -5.24 -6.38
CA GLU A 16 -16.64 -5.25 -7.19
C GLU A 16 -17.91 -4.95 -6.37
N HIS A 17 -17.93 -5.33 -5.10
CA HIS A 17 -19.15 -5.38 -4.29
C HIS A 17 -19.00 -4.77 -2.89
N GLY A 18 -17.81 -4.26 -2.55
CA GLY A 18 -17.54 -3.63 -1.25
C GLY A 18 -17.40 -4.61 -0.08
N THR A 19 -17.17 -4.04 1.10
CA THR A 19 -16.84 -4.78 2.34
C THR A 19 -17.93 -5.74 2.82
N GLN A 20 -19.20 -5.42 2.53
CA GLN A 20 -20.36 -6.22 2.94
C GLN A 20 -20.42 -7.57 2.20
N ALA A 21 -19.97 -7.62 0.95
CA ALA A 21 -19.98 -8.84 0.16
C ALA A 21 -18.84 -9.81 0.53
N LEU A 22 -17.81 -9.33 1.22
CA LEU A 22 -16.67 -10.14 1.66
C LEU A 22 -17.08 -11.10 2.78
N THR A 23 -17.47 -12.32 2.40
CA THR A 23 -17.77 -13.42 3.32
C THR A 23 -16.95 -14.66 2.94
N LEU A 24 -16.61 -15.50 3.92
CA LEU A 24 -15.87 -16.74 3.68
C LEU A 24 -16.60 -17.67 2.69
N ALA A 25 -17.94 -17.67 2.68
CA ALA A 25 -18.71 -18.44 1.70
C ALA A 25 -18.53 -17.88 0.28
N ALA A 26 -18.73 -16.57 0.09
CA ALA A 26 -18.61 -15.94 -1.23
C ALA A 26 -17.19 -15.99 -1.80
N VAL A 27 -16.16 -16.01 -0.94
CA VAL A 27 -14.77 -16.22 -1.35
C VAL A 27 -14.54 -17.67 -1.78
N ALA A 28 -15.05 -18.65 -1.02
CA ALA A 28 -14.95 -20.07 -1.39
C ALA A 28 -15.65 -20.35 -2.73
N ASP A 29 -16.87 -19.82 -2.90
CA ASP A 29 -17.66 -20.00 -4.11
C ASP A 29 -16.94 -19.44 -5.35
N ARG A 30 -16.39 -18.22 -5.25
CA ARG A 30 -15.67 -17.61 -6.38
C ARG A 30 -14.31 -18.23 -6.66
N ALA A 31 -13.61 -18.67 -5.61
CA ALA A 31 -12.38 -19.42 -5.79
C ALA A 31 -12.62 -20.87 -6.27
N GLY A 32 -13.89 -21.29 -6.39
CA GLY A 32 -14.25 -22.63 -6.86
C GLY A 32 -13.89 -23.74 -5.87
N VAL A 33 -13.96 -23.48 -4.56
CA VAL A 33 -13.60 -24.46 -3.53
C VAL A 33 -14.64 -24.65 -2.46
N SER A 34 -14.50 -25.75 -1.72
CA SER A 34 -15.32 -26.02 -0.55
C SER A 34 -14.99 -25.05 0.60
N LYS A 35 -15.99 -24.79 1.44
CA LYS A 35 -15.82 -24.06 2.69
C LYS A 35 -14.71 -24.64 3.57
N GLY A 36 -14.61 -25.98 3.66
CA GLY A 36 -13.54 -26.65 4.40
C GLY A 36 -12.14 -26.38 3.83
N GLY A 37 -12.00 -26.34 2.50
CA GLY A 37 -10.75 -26.01 1.83
C GLY A 37 -10.31 -24.57 2.05
N LEU A 38 -11.27 -23.62 2.13
CA LEU A 38 -10.97 -22.24 2.51
C LEU A 38 -10.58 -22.12 3.99
N LEU A 39 -11.34 -22.77 4.89
CA LEU A 39 -11.11 -22.69 6.34
C LEU A 39 -9.77 -23.27 6.77
N TYR A 40 -9.20 -24.18 5.98
CA TYR A 40 -7.83 -24.67 6.16
C TYR A 40 -6.78 -23.55 6.09
N HIS A 41 -7.01 -22.53 5.24
CA HIS A 41 -6.11 -21.39 5.09
C HIS A 41 -6.52 -20.19 5.93
N PHE A 42 -7.82 -19.92 6.00
CA PHE A 42 -8.38 -18.74 6.66
C PHE A 42 -9.54 -19.16 7.57
N PRO A 43 -9.27 -19.41 8.87
CA PRO A 43 -10.30 -19.88 9.80
C PRO A 43 -11.37 -18.82 10.06
N THR A 44 -11.05 -17.54 9.87
CA THR A 44 -11.97 -16.41 10.10
C THR A 44 -11.86 -15.36 8.99
N LYS A 45 -12.82 -14.43 8.93
CA LYS A 45 -12.78 -13.30 7.97
C LYS A 45 -11.62 -12.36 8.28
N GLU A 46 -11.33 -12.16 9.56
CA GLU A 46 -10.24 -11.35 10.08
C GLU A 46 -8.90 -11.91 9.60
N ALA A 47 -8.67 -13.22 9.74
CA ALA A 47 -7.46 -13.87 9.24
C ALA A 47 -7.29 -13.73 7.71
N LEU A 48 -8.38 -13.73 6.95
CA LEU A 48 -8.35 -13.47 5.51
C LEU A 48 -7.96 -12.01 5.23
N VAL A 49 -8.58 -11.04 5.90
CA VAL A 49 -8.29 -9.60 5.72
C VAL A 49 -6.85 -9.28 6.13
N THR A 50 -6.38 -9.77 7.28
CA THR A 50 -4.98 -9.61 7.71
C THR A 50 -4.00 -10.14 6.67
N ALA A 51 -4.31 -11.28 6.04
CA ALA A 51 -3.47 -11.83 4.99
C ALA A 51 -3.50 -11.01 3.68
N MET A 52 -4.64 -10.37 3.36
CA MET A 52 -4.73 -9.42 2.25
C MET A 52 -3.89 -8.17 2.51
N VAL A 53 -4.00 -7.58 3.71
CA VAL A 53 -3.18 -6.42 4.13
C VAL A 53 -1.68 -6.76 4.09
N ALA A 54 -1.28 -7.91 4.63
CA ALA A 54 0.10 -8.36 4.58
C ALA A 54 0.62 -8.54 3.14
N ARG A 55 -0.25 -8.95 2.21
CA ARG A 55 0.09 -9.07 0.79
C ARG A 55 0.35 -7.71 0.14
N VAL A 56 -0.48 -6.70 0.44
CA VAL A 56 -0.29 -5.31 -0.03
C VAL A 56 1.06 -4.77 0.44
N ILE A 57 1.34 -4.91 1.74
CA ILE A 57 2.58 -4.43 2.37
C ILE A 57 3.80 -5.09 1.72
N ALA A 58 3.78 -6.42 1.57
CA ALA A 58 4.90 -7.16 0.98
C ALA A 58 5.17 -6.76 -0.48
N GLU A 59 4.13 -6.58 -1.29
CA GLU A 59 4.28 -6.13 -2.68
C GLU A 59 4.90 -4.73 -2.76
N PHE A 60 4.45 -3.80 -1.92
CA PHE A 60 5.00 -2.45 -1.94
C PHE A 60 6.44 -2.41 -1.41
N ASP A 61 6.75 -3.18 -0.37
CA ASP A 61 8.11 -3.37 0.12
C ASP A 61 9.05 -3.92 -0.96
N GLU A 62 8.60 -4.94 -1.72
CA GLU A 62 9.35 -5.52 -2.83
C GLU A 62 9.60 -4.50 -3.94
N LEU A 63 8.60 -3.68 -4.27
CA LEU A 63 8.74 -2.63 -5.28
C LEU A 63 9.71 -1.53 -4.85
N ILE A 64 9.59 -1.02 -3.61
CA ILE A 64 10.55 -0.06 -3.06
C ILE A 64 11.97 -0.64 -3.13
N ALA A 65 12.16 -1.87 -2.67
CA ALA A 65 13.48 -2.52 -2.71
C ALA A 65 14.02 -2.70 -4.14
N SER A 66 13.14 -2.86 -5.14
CA SER A 66 13.54 -3.00 -6.54
C SER A 66 14.00 -1.69 -7.19
N PHE A 67 13.51 -0.54 -6.70
CA PHE A 67 13.87 0.78 -7.21
C PHE A 67 14.94 1.49 -6.38
N ASP A 68 15.19 1.05 -5.14
CA ASP A 68 16.20 1.64 -4.27
C ASP A 68 17.62 1.31 -4.77
N ASP A 69 18.34 2.36 -5.19
CA ASP A 69 19.70 2.28 -5.69
C ASP A 69 20.77 2.39 -4.59
N GLY A 70 20.37 2.57 -3.32
CA GLY A 70 21.25 2.69 -2.16
C GLY A 70 22.06 3.99 -2.11
N THR A 71 21.81 4.94 -3.01
CA THR A 71 22.45 6.26 -2.98
C THR A 71 21.66 7.22 -2.07
N PRO A 72 22.24 8.37 -1.65
CA PRO A 72 21.50 9.39 -0.91
C PRO A 72 20.15 9.74 -1.55
N GLY A 73 19.07 9.70 -0.75
CA GLY A 73 17.69 9.90 -1.21
C GLY A 73 17.14 8.80 -2.14
N GLY A 74 17.86 7.68 -2.31
CA GLY A 74 17.46 6.54 -3.15
C GLY A 74 16.13 5.95 -2.71
N TYR A 75 15.96 5.75 -1.40
CA TYR A 75 14.70 5.27 -0.83
C TYR A 75 13.50 6.16 -1.17
N ASP A 76 13.62 7.48 -1.11
CA ASP A 76 12.53 8.41 -1.42
C ASP A 76 12.14 8.35 -2.89
N ARG A 77 13.14 8.29 -3.78
CA ARG A 77 12.89 8.10 -5.21
C ARG A 77 12.22 6.76 -5.45
N ALA A 78 12.71 5.70 -4.82
CA ALA A 78 12.16 4.36 -4.92
C ALA A 78 10.71 4.28 -4.43
N TYR A 79 10.38 4.99 -3.36
CA TYR A 79 9.02 5.08 -2.84
C TYR A 79 8.06 5.74 -3.84
N VAL A 80 8.49 6.82 -4.51
CA VAL A 80 7.72 7.44 -5.61
C VAL A 80 7.57 6.48 -6.78
N GLU A 81 8.66 5.88 -7.24
CA GLU A 81 8.66 4.93 -8.35
C GLU A 81 7.70 3.76 -8.09
N ALA A 82 7.80 3.14 -6.91
CA ALA A 82 6.91 2.06 -6.49
C ALA A 82 5.44 2.50 -6.43
N THR A 83 5.16 3.71 -5.94
CA THR A 83 3.79 4.25 -5.91
C THR A 83 3.21 4.34 -7.32
N PHE A 84 3.96 4.91 -8.27
CA PHE A 84 3.49 5.06 -9.64
C PHE A 84 3.45 3.73 -10.41
N GLU A 85 4.32 2.78 -10.11
CA GLU A 85 4.25 1.42 -10.67
C GLU A 85 2.92 0.75 -10.29
N ILE A 86 2.51 0.85 -9.02
CA ILE A 86 1.22 0.28 -8.60
C ILE A 86 0.06 1.10 -9.18
N LEU A 87 0.09 2.42 -9.11
CA LEU A 87 -1.00 3.29 -9.56
C LEU A 87 -1.16 3.36 -11.07
N THR A 88 -0.19 2.93 -11.87
CA THR A 88 -0.30 2.90 -13.34
C THR A 88 -0.23 1.49 -13.93
N GLY A 89 -0.10 0.48 -13.06
CA GLY A 89 -0.09 -0.93 -13.40
C GLY A 89 -1.47 -1.49 -13.76
N GLU A 90 -1.57 -2.82 -13.88
CA GLU A 90 -2.83 -3.48 -14.20
C GLU A 90 -3.89 -3.26 -13.11
N ALA A 91 -5.18 -3.30 -13.49
CA ALA A 91 -6.32 -3.11 -12.58
C ALA A 91 -6.31 -3.97 -11.29
N ARG A 92 -5.53 -5.05 -11.27
CA ARG A 92 -5.30 -5.89 -10.07
C ARG A 92 -4.64 -5.13 -8.91
N ALA A 93 -3.82 -4.12 -9.21
CA ALA A 93 -3.19 -3.24 -8.24
C ALA A 93 -4.21 -2.50 -7.36
N TYR A 94 -5.20 -1.85 -7.98
CA TYR A 94 -6.24 -1.10 -7.24
C TYR A 94 -7.12 -2.01 -6.36
N ARG A 95 -7.37 -3.25 -6.82
CA ARG A 95 -8.14 -4.23 -6.03
C ARG A 95 -7.49 -4.54 -4.69
N ARG A 96 -6.16 -4.55 -4.64
CA ARG A 96 -5.41 -4.86 -3.41
C ARG A 96 -5.54 -3.76 -2.37
N TRP A 97 -5.55 -2.50 -2.79
CA TRP A 97 -5.74 -1.37 -1.86
C TRP A 97 -7.12 -1.37 -1.19
N SER A 98 -8.15 -1.94 -1.83
CA SER A 98 -9.48 -2.07 -1.18
C SER A 98 -9.42 -2.87 0.14
N ALA A 99 -8.43 -3.76 0.30
CA ALA A 99 -8.18 -4.47 1.55
C ALA A 99 -7.79 -3.53 2.71
N ILE A 100 -7.06 -2.46 2.40
CA ILE A 100 -6.69 -1.43 3.36
C ILE A 100 -7.95 -0.70 3.84
N THR A 101 -8.81 -0.28 2.92
CA THR A 101 -10.11 0.34 3.26
C THR A 101 -10.96 -0.59 4.14
N ALA A 102 -10.97 -1.90 3.86
CA ALA A 102 -11.70 -2.87 4.66
C ALA A 102 -11.11 -3.04 6.07
N ALA A 103 -9.79 -2.97 6.21
CA ALA A 103 -9.11 -3.07 7.50
C ALA A 103 -9.23 -1.78 8.33
N ALA A 104 -9.34 -0.61 7.70
CA ALA A 104 -9.34 0.69 8.37
C ALA A 104 -10.46 0.89 9.42
N GLY A 105 -11.56 0.12 9.32
CA GLY A 105 -12.65 0.14 10.30
C GLY A 105 -12.38 -0.61 11.60
N ASP A 106 -11.28 -1.37 11.68
CA ASP A 106 -10.91 -2.19 12.83
C ASP A 106 -9.43 -1.94 13.21
N PRO A 107 -9.15 -1.37 14.40
CA PRO A 107 -7.79 -1.08 14.83
C PRO A 107 -6.84 -2.29 14.83
N GLU A 108 -7.35 -3.50 15.13
CA GLU A 108 -6.51 -4.71 15.12
C GLU A 108 -6.13 -5.13 13.70
N LEU A 109 -7.07 -4.99 12.75
CA LEU A 109 -6.81 -5.29 11.34
C LEU A 109 -5.94 -4.22 10.67
N ALA A 110 -6.03 -2.97 11.12
CA ALA A 110 -5.23 -1.87 10.61
C ALA A 110 -3.80 -1.82 11.21
N ALA A 111 -3.54 -2.47 12.35
CA ALA A 111 -2.25 -2.41 13.02
C ALA A 111 -1.04 -2.77 12.12
N PRO A 112 -1.07 -3.83 11.30
CA PRO A 112 0.03 -4.14 10.38
C PRO A 112 0.31 -3.04 9.36
N LEU A 113 -0.74 -2.37 8.87
CA LEU A 113 -0.57 -1.23 7.97
C LEU A 113 0.03 -0.04 8.71
N ASN A 114 -0.42 0.25 9.93
CA ASN A 114 0.14 1.35 10.72
C ASN A 114 1.64 1.15 10.99
N GLU A 115 2.06 -0.08 11.28
CA GLU A 115 3.47 -0.44 11.43
C GLU A 115 4.25 -0.28 10.11
N ALA A 116 3.66 -0.69 8.98
CA ALA A 116 4.25 -0.50 7.66
C ALA A 116 4.38 1.00 7.30
N MET A 117 3.33 1.80 7.51
CA MET A 117 3.33 3.24 7.33
C MET A 117 4.41 3.93 8.17
N ALA A 118 4.50 3.56 9.46
CA ALA A 118 5.53 4.09 10.34
C ALA A 118 6.94 3.79 9.81
N ARG A 119 7.18 2.56 9.33
CA ARG A 119 8.45 2.17 8.72
C ARG A 119 8.73 2.91 7.39
N TRP A 120 7.73 3.00 6.51
CA TRP A 120 7.85 3.70 5.22
C TRP A 120 8.11 5.21 5.38
N HIS A 121 7.67 5.80 6.48
CA HIS A 121 7.95 7.20 6.81
C HIS A 121 9.20 7.40 7.69
N GLY A 122 9.98 6.34 7.97
CA GLY A 122 11.22 6.46 8.76
C GLY A 122 11.01 6.57 10.27
N HIS A 123 9.82 6.21 10.78
CA HIS A 123 9.45 6.22 12.19
C HIS A 123 9.11 4.82 12.75
N PRO A 124 9.97 3.79 12.62
CA PRO A 124 9.62 2.40 12.93
C PRO A 124 9.31 2.12 14.42
N LYS A 125 9.44 3.10 15.33
CA LYS A 125 9.15 2.97 16.77
C LYS A 125 8.12 3.98 17.30
N GLY A 126 7.37 4.65 16.42
CA GLY A 126 6.39 5.68 16.78
C GLY A 126 6.99 7.09 16.84
N HIS A 127 6.11 8.08 17.07
CA HIS A 127 6.46 9.50 17.20
C HIS A 127 7.22 9.73 18.51
N GLU A 128 8.55 9.73 18.50
CA GLU A 128 9.25 10.58 19.45
C GLU A 128 8.91 12.04 19.10
N PRO A 129 8.56 12.89 20.08
CA PRO A 129 8.31 14.29 19.80
C PRO A 129 9.54 14.85 19.09
N CYS A 130 9.33 15.42 17.92
CA CYS A 130 10.32 16.26 17.26
C CYS A 130 10.87 17.23 18.31
N GLY A 131 12.20 17.22 18.51
CA GLY A 131 12.85 18.21 19.37
C GLY A 131 12.71 19.62 18.79
N GLU A 132 13.54 20.56 19.27
CA GLU A 132 13.54 21.94 18.75
C GLU A 132 13.87 22.02 17.25
N ASP A 133 14.48 20.98 16.69
CA ASP A 133 14.68 20.77 15.26
C ASP A 133 13.87 19.54 14.78
N PRO A 134 12.65 19.74 14.23
CA PRO A 134 11.81 18.65 13.73
C PRO A 134 12.36 17.96 12.48
N CYS A 135 13.41 18.49 11.89
CA CYS A 135 13.90 18.11 10.56
C CYS A 135 15.43 18.02 10.51
N GLY A 136 16.06 17.66 11.64
CA GLY A 136 17.51 17.58 11.76
C GLY A 136 18.17 16.86 10.58
N GLU A 137 19.44 17.16 10.32
CA GLU A 137 20.19 16.65 9.17
C GLU A 137 19.92 15.16 8.93
N ASP A 138 19.37 14.84 7.75
CA ASP A 138 19.23 13.47 7.30
C ASP A 138 20.64 12.85 7.31
N PRO A 139 20.89 11.75 8.04
CA PRO A 139 22.21 11.12 8.10
C PRO A 139 22.71 10.64 6.72
N THR A 140 21.86 10.64 5.70
CA THR A 140 22.21 10.36 4.30
C THR A 140 22.48 11.62 3.46
N GLY A 141 22.28 12.83 3.99
CA GLY A 141 22.51 14.11 3.31
C GLY A 141 21.33 14.62 2.47
N GLY A 142 20.11 14.12 2.69
CA GLY A 142 18.89 14.49 1.98
C GLY A 142 18.13 15.72 2.49
N ASP A 143 17.00 16.03 1.85
CA ASP A 143 16.02 17.04 2.27
C ASP A 143 14.88 16.36 3.05
N PRO A 144 14.93 16.27 4.39
CA PRO A 144 13.97 15.49 5.17
C PRO A 144 12.53 16.01 5.03
N VAL A 145 12.35 17.32 4.87
CA VAL A 145 11.02 17.91 4.62
C VAL A 145 10.56 17.58 3.21
N GLY A 146 11.46 17.64 2.22
CA GLY A 146 11.19 17.19 0.85
C GLY A 146 10.72 15.74 0.79
N SER A 147 11.42 14.84 1.48
CA SER A 147 11.06 13.42 1.62
C SER A 147 9.67 13.25 2.25
N MET A 148 9.37 13.97 3.33
CA MET A 148 8.03 13.95 3.96
C MET A 148 6.94 14.42 3.00
N VAL A 149 7.15 15.54 2.31
CA VAL A 149 6.18 16.09 1.35
C VAL A 149 5.89 15.10 0.24
N VAL A 150 6.93 14.46 -0.30
CA VAL A 150 6.80 13.51 -1.40
C VAL A 150 6.05 12.24 -0.96
N ARG A 151 6.38 11.67 0.21
CA ARG A 151 5.66 10.49 0.73
C ARG A 151 4.20 10.80 1.05
N LEU A 152 3.91 11.95 1.68
CA LEU A 152 2.53 12.39 1.93
C LEU A 152 1.74 12.64 0.65
N ALA A 153 2.38 13.21 -0.39
CA ALA A 153 1.74 13.40 -1.69
C ALA A 153 1.43 12.06 -2.38
N ALA A 154 2.33 11.08 -2.28
CA ALA A 154 2.10 9.73 -2.77
C ALA A 154 0.91 9.06 -2.07
N GLU A 155 0.79 9.15 -0.75
CA GLU A 155 -0.39 8.66 0.00
C GLU A 155 -1.70 9.33 -0.45
N GLY A 156 -1.67 10.63 -0.73
CA GLY A 156 -2.82 11.33 -1.31
C GLY A 156 -3.22 10.79 -2.70
N LEU A 157 -2.23 10.42 -3.52
CA LEU A 157 -2.48 9.80 -4.83
C LEU A 157 -3.11 8.41 -4.67
N TRP A 158 -2.65 7.60 -3.71
CA TRP A 158 -3.23 6.30 -3.41
C TRP A 158 -4.72 6.38 -3.12
N GLU A 159 -5.11 7.31 -2.25
CA GLU A 159 -6.51 7.52 -1.92
C GLU A 159 -7.33 7.96 -3.14
N VAL A 160 -6.86 8.95 -3.89
CA VAL A 160 -7.62 9.53 -5.01
C VAL A 160 -7.72 8.56 -6.19
N VAL A 161 -6.60 7.99 -6.64
CA VAL A 161 -6.55 7.16 -7.85
C VAL A 161 -7.18 5.79 -7.61
N SER A 162 -7.07 5.21 -6.40
CA SER A 162 -7.73 3.93 -6.11
C SER A 162 -9.25 4.05 -6.09
N HIS A 163 -9.80 5.20 -5.69
CA HIS A 163 -11.24 5.45 -5.70
C HIS A 163 -11.76 5.92 -7.07
N ALA A 164 -10.94 6.63 -7.84
CA ALA A 164 -11.31 7.17 -9.15
C ALA A 164 -10.18 6.97 -10.18
N PRO A 165 -9.97 5.73 -10.68
CA PRO A 165 -8.82 5.40 -11.53
C PRO A 165 -8.82 6.14 -12.88
N GLU A 166 -9.99 6.57 -13.35
CA GLU A 166 -10.15 7.33 -14.61
C GLU A 166 -10.03 8.86 -14.40
N LEU A 167 -9.75 9.33 -13.18
CA LEU A 167 -9.71 10.76 -12.87
C LEU A 167 -8.53 11.47 -13.54
N TYR A 168 -7.40 10.77 -13.69
CA TYR A 168 -6.19 11.29 -14.31
C TYR A 168 -5.71 10.33 -15.39
N ASP A 169 -5.29 10.90 -16.52
CA ASP A 169 -4.65 10.10 -17.57
C ASP A 169 -3.18 9.80 -17.23
N ARG A 170 -2.58 8.89 -18.01
CA ARG A 170 -1.19 8.47 -17.82
C ARG A 170 -0.19 9.63 -17.96
N ALA A 171 -0.45 10.61 -18.82
CA ALA A 171 0.45 11.75 -19.01
C ALA A 171 0.41 12.71 -17.82
N GLN A 172 -0.77 12.92 -17.23
CA GLN A 172 -0.95 13.70 -16.01
C GLN A 172 -0.24 13.03 -14.83
N LEU A 173 -0.42 11.71 -14.65
CA LEU A 173 0.26 10.96 -13.59
C LEU A 173 1.79 11.00 -13.77
N GLU A 174 2.30 10.84 -14.98
CA GLU A 174 3.74 10.97 -15.25
C GLU A 174 4.26 12.39 -14.94
N ALA A 175 3.50 13.44 -15.28
CA ALA A 175 3.89 14.81 -14.93
C ALA A 175 3.94 15.04 -13.42
N VAL A 176 3.02 14.46 -12.65
CA VAL A 176 3.04 14.50 -11.18
C VAL A 176 4.24 13.74 -10.63
N LYS A 177 4.53 12.54 -11.15
CA LYS A 177 5.71 11.75 -10.78
C LYS A 177 7.00 12.55 -10.95
N GLN A 178 7.21 13.12 -12.13
CA GLN A 178 8.39 13.95 -12.42
C GLN A 178 8.47 15.16 -11.48
N ARG A 179 7.32 15.78 -11.16
CA ARG A 179 7.30 16.89 -10.21
C ARG A 179 7.71 16.46 -8.81
N LEU A 180 7.23 15.32 -8.31
CA LEU A 180 7.61 14.79 -7.00
C LEU A 180 9.10 14.45 -6.93
N LEU A 181 9.63 13.77 -7.95
CA LEU A 181 11.07 13.46 -8.03
C LEU A 181 11.93 14.73 -8.02
N SER A 182 11.50 15.80 -8.69
CA SER A 182 12.23 17.08 -8.69
C SER A 182 12.33 17.77 -7.33
N LEU A 183 11.46 17.42 -6.37
CA LEU A 183 11.52 17.96 -5.01
C LEU A 183 12.59 17.26 -4.16
N LEU A 184 13.10 16.10 -4.60
CA LEU A 184 14.13 15.33 -3.90
C LEU A 184 15.55 15.70 -4.34
N THR A 185 15.70 16.52 -5.37
CA THR A 185 17.00 16.97 -5.89
C THR A 185 17.28 18.41 -5.45
N ARG A 186 18.35 18.63 -4.68
CA ARG A 186 18.96 19.94 -4.43
C ARG A 186 20.32 20.04 -5.10
#